data_AF-A0A3D0VHH4-F1
#
_entry.id   AF-A0A3D0VHH4-F1
#
_cell.length_a   1.000
_cell.length_b   1.000
_cell.length_c   1.000
_cell.angle_alpha   90.00
_cell.angle_beta   90.00
_cell.angle_gamma   90.00
#
_symmetry.space_group_name_H-M   'P 1'
#
loop_
_entity.id
_entity.type
_entity.pdbx_description
1 polymer ?
#
loop_
_entity_poly.entity_id
_entity_poly.type
_entity_poly.pdbx_seq_one_letter_code
_entity_poly.pdbx_strand_id
1 'polypeptide(L)'
;PGKVNPVICEASIMVCAQVIGNDTAIAWSGTNGAFELNVGIPVMAANLLESIRLLANTSRVMADKMIDGITANVERARFLAEASPSIVTPLNKHIGYENAAKIAKKSVAEG
;
A
#
# COMPACT_ATOMS: atom_id res chain seq x y z
N PRO A 1 6.63 21.89 16.87
CA PRO A 1 5.26 21.54 17.31
C PRO A 1 4.35 21.39 16.08
N GLY A 2 3.81 20.19 15.80
CA GLY A 2 2.98 19.95 14.60
C GLY A 2 3.38 18.74 13.73
N LYS A 3 4.46 18.03 14.08
CA LYS A 3 4.80 16.76 13.42
C LYS A 3 3.92 15.64 13.99
N VAL A 4 3.07 15.05 13.14
CA VAL A 4 2.30 13.85 13.46
C VAL A 4 2.90 12.69 12.67
N ASN A 5 3.28 11.62 13.37
CA ASN A 5 3.81 10.42 12.73
C ASN A 5 2.67 9.45 12.39
N PRO A 6 2.72 8.75 11.25
CA PRO A 6 1.70 7.77 10.85
C PRO A 6 1.92 6.42 11.56
N VAL A 7 1.92 6.42 12.89
CA VAL A 7 2.30 5.25 13.73
C VAL A 7 1.46 4.00 13.46
N ILE A 8 0.19 4.17 13.06
CA ILE A 8 -0.68 3.06 12.69
C ILE A 8 -0.20 2.42 11.37
N CYS A 9 0.18 3.23 10.37
CA CYS A 9 0.76 2.72 9.13
C CYS A 9 2.08 1.98 9.39
N GLU A 10 2.92 2.54 10.26
CA GLU A 10 4.21 1.93 10.65
C GLU A 10 3.97 0.56 11.30
N ALA A 11 3.02 0.47 12.24
CA ALA A 11 2.62 -0.79 12.85
C ALA A 11 2.08 -1.80 11.81
N SER A 12 1.27 -1.34 10.85
CA SER A 12 0.75 -2.20 9.79
C SER A 12 1.84 -2.78 8.90
N ILE A 13 2.86 -1.99 8.57
CA ILE A 13 4.02 -2.47 7.80
C ILE A 13 4.78 -3.56 8.58
N MET A 14 4.99 -3.36 9.89
CA MET A 14 5.63 -4.37 10.74
C MET A 14 4.82 -5.67 10.80
N VAL A 15 3.49 -5.58 10.92
CA VAL A 15 2.61 -6.76 10.88
C VAL A 15 2.69 -7.47 9.53
N CYS A 16 2.64 -6.75 8.41
CA CYS A 16 2.78 -7.35 7.08
C CYS A 16 4.12 -8.08 6.92
N ALA A 17 5.23 -7.49 7.39
CA ALA A 17 6.54 -8.14 7.36
C ALA A 17 6.55 -9.44 8.18
N GLN A 18 5.95 -9.44 9.37
CA GLN A 18 5.84 -10.65 10.20
C GLN A 18 5.02 -11.74 9.50
N VAL A 19 3.88 -11.38 8.89
CA VAL A 19 3.02 -12.33 8.18
C VAL A 19 3.74 -12.97 6.98
N ILE A 20 4.55 -12.20 6.25
CA ILE A 20 5.38 -12.72 5.15
C ILE A 20 6.42 -13.72 5.68
N GLY A 21 7.04 -13.42 6.82
CA GLY A 21 7.94 -14.35 7.50
C GLY A 21 7.25 -15.64 7.93
N ASN A 22 6.06 -15.53 8.51
CA ASN A 22 5.23 -16.65 8.93
C ASN A 22 4.82 -17.54 7.74
N ASP A 23 4.46 -16.94 6.60
CA ASP A 23 4.15 -17.66 5.37
C ASP A 23 5.34 -18.48 4.85
N THR A 24 6.54 -17.90 4.89
CA THR A 24 7.78 -18.61 4.53
C THR A 24 8.02 -19.82 5.44
N ALA A 25 7.79 -19.67 6.75
CA ALA A 25 7.92 -20.76 7.71
C ALA A 25 6.88 -21.87 7.49
N ILE A 26 5.63 -21.51 7.13
CA ILE A 26 4.57 -22.44 6.77
C ILE A 26 4.94 -23.20 5.50
N ALA A 27 5.37 -22.50 4.45
CA ALA A 27 5.76 -23.09 3.18
C ALA A 27 6.88 -24.12 3.37
N TRP A 28 7.94 -23.76 4.11
CA TRP A 28 9.03 -24.69 4.43
C TRP A 28 8.56 -25.89 5.26
N SER A 29 7.71 -25.68 6.26
CA SER A 29 7.17 -26.78 7.07
C SER A 29 6.27 -27.72 6.25
N GLY A 30 5.59 -27.19 5.22
CA GLY A 30 4.75 -27.95 4.30
C GLY A 30 5.52 -28.92 3.40
N THR A 31 6.79 -28.64 3.07
CA THR A 31 7.60 -29.49 2.17
C THR A 31 8.22 -30.70 2.86
N ASN A 32 8.30 -30.70 4.20
CA ASN A 32 9.00 -31.71 4.99
C ASN A 32 8.09 -32.84 5.47
N GLY A 33 7.09 -33.23 4.67
CA GLY A 33 6.32 -34.45 4.91
C GLY A 33 7.17 -35.70 4.68
N ALA A 34 7.20 -36.64 5.62
CA ALA A 34 7.95 -37.88 5.50
C ALA A 34 7.00 -39.07 5.57
N PHE A 35 6.96 -39.85 4.48
CA PHE A 35 6.08 -41.01 4.32
C PHE A 35 4.61 -40.67 4.53
N GLU A 36 3.96 -41.26 5.54
CA GLU A 36 2.52 -41.15 5.77
C GLU A 36 2.08 -39.85 6.47
N LEU A 37 3.01 -39.04 7.00
CA LEU A 37 2.64 -37.89 7.83
C LEU A 37 3.59 -36.67 7.71
N ASN A 38 3.01 -35.47 7.74
CA ASN A 38 3.75 -34.24 7.95
C ASN A 38 3.77 -33.88 9.45
N VAL A 39 4.96 -33.86 10.05
CA VAL A 39 5.16 -33.53 11.48
C VAL A 39 5.31 -32.03 11.76
N GLY A 40 5.38 -31.20 10.71
CA GLY A 40 5.45 -29.74 10.78
C GLY A 40 4.11 -29.03 11.03
N ILE A 41 3.00 -29.77 11.08
CA ILE A 41 1.64 -29.24 11.30
C ILE A 41 1.55 -28.27 12.50
N PRO A 42 2.15 -28.55 13.68
CA PRO A 42 2.07 -27.62 14.81
C PRO A 42 2.69 -26.25 14.54
N VAL A 43 3.83 -26.20 13.83
CA VAL A 43 4.49 -24.96 13.44
C VAL A 43 3.66 -24.21 12.40
N MET A 44 3.10 -24.92 11.42
CA MET A 44 2.23 -24.32 10.41
C MET A 44 0.99 -23.68 11.06
N ALA A 45 0.33 -24.42 11.95
CA ALA A 45 -0.86 -23.95 12.65
C ALA A 45 -0.55 -22.73 13.54
N ALA A 46 0.55 -22.76 14.29
CA ALA A 46 0.95 -21.64 15.14
C ALA A 46 1.18 -20.35 14.33
N ASN A 47 1.94 -20.44 13.24
CA ASN A 47 2.22 -19.30 12.36
C ASN A 47 0.96 -18.78 11.67
N LEU A 48 0.07 -19.68 11.22
CA LEU A 48 -1.20 -19.29 10.60
C LEU A 48 -2.11 -18.54 11.59
N LEU A 49 -2.29 -19.09 12.79
CA LEU A 49 -3.14 -18.47 13.82
C LEU A 49 -2.56 -17.15 14.31
N GLU A 50 -1.24 -17.04 14.43
CA GLU A 50 -0.59 -15.77 14.73
C GLU A 50 -0.84 -14.72 13.63
N SER A 51 -0.64 -15.08 12.36
CA SER A 51 -0.86 -14.19 11.22
C SER A 51 -2.31 -13.69 11.19
N ILE A 52 -3.29 -14.57 11.39
CA ILE A 52 -4.71 -14.21 11.47
C ILE A 52 -4.95 -13.22 12.62
N ARG A 53 -4.39 -13.49 13.81
CA ARG A 53 -4.56 -12.62 14.98
C ARG A 53 -3.95 -11.23 14.75
N LEU A 54 -2.73 -11.16 14.22
CA LEU A 54 -2.04 -9.90 13.95
C LEU A 54 -2.79 -9.08 12.91
N LEU A 55 -3.15 -9.68 11.76
CA LEU A 55 -3.91 -9.00 10.70
C LEU A 55 -5.26 -8.53 11.21
N ALA A 56 -6.03 -9.38 11.89
CA ALA A 56 -7.36 -9.01 12.38
C ALA A 56 -7.31 -7.83 13.37
N ASN A 57 -6.33 -7.81 14.28
CA ASN A 57 -6.16 -6.71 15.23
C ASN A 57 -5.74 -5.43 14.53
N THR A 58 -4.75 -5.49 13.65
CA THR A 58 -4.25 -4.33 12.92
C THR A 58 -5.31 -3.76 11.99
N SER A 59 -6.08 -4.58 11.26
CA SER A 59 -7.16 -4.12 10.40
C SER A 59 -8.25 -3.37 11.16
N ARG A 60 -8.65 -3.85 12.36
CA ARG A 60 -9.59 -3.12 13.22
C ARG A 60 -9.04 -1.77 13.68
N VAL A 61 -7.79 -1.76 14.17
CA VAL A 61 -7.13 -0.52 14.60
C VAL A 61 -7.00 0.47 13.45
N MET A 62 -6.65 0.01 12.25
CA MET A 62 -6.61 0.85 11.06
C MET A 62 -7.98 1.42 10.73
N ALA A 63 -9.03 0.60 10.71
CA ALA A 63 -10.39 1.05 10.43
C ALA A 63 -10.82 2.17 11.40
N ASP A 64 -10.73 1.89 12.69
CA ASP A 64 -11.31 2.75 13.73
C ASP A 64 -10.47 3.99 14.03
N LYS A 65 -9.13 3.89 13.96
CA LYS A 65 -8.22 4.95 14.43
C LYS A 65 -7.48 5.68 13.32
N MET A 66 -7.62 5.23 12.08
CA MET A 66 -6.98 5.86 10.93
C MET A 66 -8.02 6.14 9.84
N ILE A 67 -8.61 5.10 9.24
CA ILE A 67 -9.46 5.21 8.05
C ILE A 67 -10.69 6.08 8.30
N ASP A 68 -11.41 5.86 9.40
CA ASP A 68 -12.62 6.63 9.75
C ASP A 68 -12.37 8.15 9.84
N GLY A 69 -11.14 8.54 10.20
CA GLY A 69 -10.75 9.94 10.34
C GLY A 69 -9.99 10.55 9.15
N ILE A 70 -9.74 9.80 8.07
CA ILE A 70 -8.99 10.34 6.92
C ILE A 70 -9.83 11.40 6.19
N THR A 71 -9.27 12.60 6.07
CA THR A 71 -9.82 13.69 5.25
C THR A 71 -8.83 14.10 4.17
N ALA A 72 -9.32 14.40 2.96
CA ALA A 72 -8.50 14.93 1.89
C ALA A 72 -8.17 16.41 2.12
N ASN A 73 -6.92 16.80 1.89
CA ASN A 73 -6.59 18.21 1.66
C ASN A 73 -6.91 18.55 0.20
N VAL A 74 -8.15 18.99 -0.04
CA VAL A 74 -8.70 19.21 -1.40
C VAL A 74 -7.94 20.31 -2.14
N GLU A 75 -7.57 21.39 -1.45
CA GLU A 75 -6.83 22.51 -2.04
C GLU A 75 -5.45 22.07 -2.52
N ARG A 76 -4.73 21.32 -1.67
CA ARG A 76 -3.43 20.75 -2.05
C ARG A 76 -3.56 19.74 -3.18
N ALA A 77 -4.58 18.88 -3.14
CA ALA A 77 -4.83 17.90 -4.20
C ALA A 77 -5.13 18.58 -5.54
N ARG A 78 -5.96 19.63 -5.54
CA ARG A 78 -6.25 20.45 -6.73
C ARG A 78 -4.98 21.10 -7.26
N PHE A 79 -4.21 21.75 -6.40
CA PHE A 79 -2.94 22.38 -6.80
C PHE A 79 -2.00 21.38 -7.48
N LEU A 80 -1.83 20.19 -6.90
CA LEU A 80 -0.97 19.14 -7.48
C LEU A 80 -1.53 18.61 -8.82
N ALA A 81 -2.85 18.51 -8.95
CA ALA A 81 -3.49 18.09 -10.19
C ALA A 81 -3.31 19.14 -11.31
N GLU A 82 -3.51 20.42 -10.99
CA GLU A 82 -3.40 21.54 -11.94
C GLU A 82 -1.95 21.83 -12.33
N ALA A 83 -1.01 21.66 -11.40
CA ALA A 83 0.43 21.80 -11.66
C ALA A 83 1.02 20.61 -12.43
N SER A 84 0.26 19.54 -12.66
CA SER A 84 0.76 18.36 -13.37
C SER A 84 0.77 18.59 -14.88
N PRO A 85 1.91 18.41 -15.57
CA PRO A 85 1.98 18.44 -17.04
C PRO A 85 1.06 17.39 -17.70
N SER A 86 0.68 16.34 -16.97
CA SER A 86 -0.26 15.32 -17.44
C SER A 86 -1.68 15.83 -17.63
N ILE A 87 -2.04 17.02 -17.12
CA ILE A 87 -3.35 17.65 -17.36
C ILE A 87 -3.60 17.96 -18.83
N VAL A 88 -2.55 17.92 -19.66
CA VAL A 88 -2.63 18.12 -21.10
C VAL A 88 -3.33 16.97 -21.85
N THR A 89 -3.37 15.75 -21.27
CA THR A 89 -3.80 14.54 -22.00
C THR A 89 -5.24 14.63 -22.54
N PRO A 90 -6.23 15.15 -21.79
CA PRO A 90 -7.57 15.39 -22.34
C PRO A 90 -7.58 16.37 -23.54
N LEU A 91 -6.62 17.30 -23.62
CA LEU A 91 -6.53 18.27 -24.73
C LEU A 91 -6.18 17.61 -26.06
N ASN A 92 -5.61 16.39 -26.06
CA ASN A 92 -5.35 15.64 -27.30
C ASN A 92 -6.59 15.53 -28.20
N LYS A 93 -7.79 15.41 -27.59
CA LYS A 93 -9.07 15.31 -28.31
C LYS A 93 -9.50 16.62 -28.97
N HIS A 94 -8.96 17.76 -28.54
CA HIS A 94 -9.37 19.09 -28.99
C HIS A 94 -8.33 19.76 -29.87
N ILE A 95 -7.03 19.58 -29.58
CA ILE A 95 -5.92 20.26 -30.28
C ILE A 95 -4.97 19.29 -30.96
N GLY A 96 -5.20 17.98 -30.84
CA GLY A 96 -4.31 16.94 -31.37
C GLY A 96 -3.10 16.69 -30.46
N TYR A 97 -2.56 15.47 -30.57
CA TYR A 97 -1.46 14.99 -29.73
C TYR A 97 -0.20 15.87 -29.83
N GLU A 98 0.22 16.25 -31.03
CA GLU A 98 1.45 17.03 -31.22
C GLU A 98 1.39 18.39 -30.54
N ASN A 99 0.27 19.09 -30.62
CA ASN A 99 0.11 20.41 -30.03
C ASN A 99 0.05 20.32 -28.50
N ALA A 100 -0.68 19.33 -27.97
CA ALA A 100 -0.68 19.04 -26.54
C ALA A 100 0.73 18.70 -26.03
N ALA A 101 1.47 17.86 -26.73
CA ALA A 101 2.85 17.51 -26.37
C ALA A 101 3.79 18.73 -26.36
N LYS A 102 3.64 19.66 -27.31
CA LYS A 102 4.40 20.92 -27.34
C LYS A 102 4.10 21.79 -26.10
N ILE A 103 2.83 21.92 -25.73
CA ILE A 103 2.40 22.69 -24.55
C ILE A 103 3.00 22.09 -23.27
N ALA A 104 2.90 20.77 -23.09
CA ALA A 104 3.45 20.09 -21.92
C ALA A 104 4.97 20.25 -21.82
N LYS A 105 5.68 20.08 -22.94
CA LYS A 105 7.14 20.24 -23.00
C LYS A 105 7.56 21.66 -22.65
N LYS A 106 6.81 22.66 -23.12
CA LYS A 106 7.07 24.07 -22.80
C LYS A 106 6.84 24.35 -21.31
N SER A 107 5.72 23.91 -20.74
CA SER A 107 5.42 24.09 -19.31
C SER A 107 6.48 23.45 -18.42
N VAL A 108 6.92 22.22 -18.69
CA VAL A 108 8.00 21.59 -17.92
C VAL A 108 9.33 22.34 -18.02
N ALA A 109 9.61 22.96 -19.18
CA ALA A 109 10.85 23.72 -19.38
C ALA A 109 10.84 25.09 -18.70
N GLU A 110 9.67 25.72 -18.55
CA GLU A 110 9.53 27.08 -18.01
C GLU A 110 9.08 27.13 -16.53
N GLY A 111 8.53 26.03 -16.00
CA GLY A 111 8.04 25.91 -14.62
C GLY A 111 6.57 26.27 -14.47
#